data_AF-A0A6N4X4N0-F1
#
_entry.id   AF-A0A6N4X4N0-F1
#
_cell.length_a   1.000
_cell.length_b   1.000
_cell.length_c   1.000
_cell.angle_alpha   90.00
_cell.angle_beta   90.00
_cell.angle_gamma   90.00
#
_symmetry.space_group_name_H-M   'P 1'
#
loop_
_entity.id
_entity.type
_entity.pdbx_description
1 polymer ?
#
loop_
_entity_poly.entity_id
_entity_poly.type
_entity_poly.pdbx_seq_one_letter_code
_entity_poly.pdbx_strand_id
1 'polypeptide(L)'
;MPTYVYQEILPDGSDGEAFEYIQSMSEDALKTHPKTGNPVRKVFHAPNVSSKYTEGSTKKKLSDENVEKHGFTRYEKDKVTGRYNKTAGKDKRAPDVVDANQLRKMQQKGIL
;
A
#
# COMPACT_ATOMS: atom_id res chain seq x y z
N MET A 1 -26.45 -12.03 14.22
CA MET A 1 -26.61 -12.98 13.10
C MET A 1 -25.64 -12.57 12.01
N PRO A 2 -24.43 -13.14 11.95
CA PRO A 2 -23.48 -12.85 10.88
C PRO A 2 -23.92 -13.39 9.52
N THR A 3 -23.35 -12.80 8.46
CA THR A 3 -23.43 -13.32 7.09
C THR A 3 -22.11 -14.02 6.76
N TYR A 4 -22.18 -15.23 6.23
CA TYR A 4 -21.03 -15.97 5.73
C TYR A 4 -21.13 -16.16 4.22
N VAL A 5 -19.98 -16.28 3.56
CA VAL A 5 -19.91 -16.62 2.15
C VAL A 5 -19.69 -18.12 2.01
N TYR A 6 -20.50 -18.75 1.18
CA TYR A 6 -20.38 -20.15 0.79
C TYR A 6 -20.19 -20.25 -0.72
N GLN A 7 -19.52 -21.30 -1.15
CA GLN A 7 -19.22 -21.60 -2.53
C GLN A 7 -19.80 -22.97 -2.86
N GLU A 8 -20.60 -23.04 -3.92
CA GLU A 8 -21.13 -24.29 -4.44
C GLU A 8 -20.01 -25.14 -5.05
N ILE A 9 -20.12 -26.46 -4.86
CA ILE A 9 -19.27 -27.47 -5.49
C ILE A 9 -20.13 -28.20 -6.52
N LEU A 10 -19.78 -28.04 -7.80
CA LEU A 10 -20.51 -28.65 -8.90
C LEU A 10 -20.23 -30.17 -8.96
N PRO A 11 -21.05 -30.96 -9.69
CA PRO A 11 -20.89 -32.42 -9.77
C PRO A 11 -19.53 -32.89 -10.32
N ASP A 12 -18.87 -32.06 -11.13
CA ASP A 12 -17.52 -32.31 -11.65
C ASP A 12 -16.40 -31.93 -10.65
N GLY A 13 -16.77 -31.41 -9.48
CA GLY A 13 -15.88 -30.97 -8.42
C GLY A 13 -15.36 -29.54 -8.55
N SER A 14 -15.76 -28.79 -9.59
CA SER A 14 -15.35 -27.41 -9.76
C SER A 14 -16.15 -26.44 -8.87
N ASP A 15 -15.67 -25.21 -8.78
CA ASP A 15 -16.35 -24.14 -8.03
C ASP A 15 -17.51 -23.58 -8.85
N GLY A 16 -18.70 -23.54 -8.26
CA GLY A 16 -19.90 -22.91 -8.82
C GLY A 16 -20.00 -21.41 -8.52
N GLU A 17 -21.18 -20.94 -8.13
CA GLU A 17 -21.37 -19.55 -7.69
C GLU A 17 -21.12 -19.38 -6.18
N ALA A 18 -20.52 -18.25 -5.79
CA ALA A 18 -20.42 -17.83 -4.39
C ALA A 18 -21.70 -17.10 -3.96
N PHE A 19 -22.20 -17.38 -2.77
CA PHE A 19 -23.38 -16.72 -2.22
C PHE A 19 -23.24 -16.41 -0.74
N GLU A 20 -24.01 -15.41 -0.30
CA GLU A 20 -24.10 -15.00 1.09
C GLU A 20 -25.24 -15.72 1.82
N TYR A 21 -24.98 -16.17 3.04
CA TYR A 21 -25.95 -16.85 3.89
C TYR A 21 -25.87 -16.32 5.32
N ILE A 22 -27.02 -15.87 5.84
CA ILE A 22 -27.15 -15.42 7.22
C ILE A 22 -27.28 -16.65 8.11
N GLN A 23 -26.38 -16.80 9.09
CA GLN A 23 -26.32 -17.97 9.95
C GLN A 23 -26.01 -17.56 11.39
N SER A 24 -26.51 -18.32 12.38
CA SER A 24 -26.05 -18.13 13.76
C SER A 24 -24.57 -18.49 13.90
N MET A 25 -23.86 -17.86 14.84
CA MET A 25 -22.48 -18.25 15.16
C MET A 25 -22.40 -19.61 15.87
N SER A 26 -23.48 -20.04 16.51
CA SER A 26 -23.55 -21.30 17.26
C SER A 26 -23.98 -22.50 16.42
N GLU A 27 -24.31 -22.28 15.15
CA GLU A 27 -24.81 -23.31 14.25
C GLU A 27 -23.66 -23.92 13.43
N ASP A 28 -23.80 -25.20 13.09
CA ASP A 28 -22.83 -25.88 12.24
C ASP A 28 -22.79 -25.30 10.83
N ALA A 29 -21.63 -25.33 10.19
CA ALA A 29 -21.48 -24.79 8.84
C ALA A 29 -22.41 -25.50 7.83
N LEU A 30 -23.04 -24.69 6.96
CA LEU A 30 -23.94 -25.16 5.90
C LEU A 30 -23.21 -26.19 5.00
N LYS A 31 -23.89 -27.29 4.69
CA LYS A 31 -23.34 -28.39 3.87
C LYS A 31 -23.96 -28.49 2.47
N THR A 32 -25.18 -27.99 2.30
CA THR A 32 -25.93 -28.06 1.04
C THR A 32 -26.51 -26.69 0.68
N HIS A 33 -26.50 -26.38 -0.61
CA HIS A 33 -27.04 -25.13 -1.13
C HIS A 33 -28.58 -25.15 -1.04
N PRO A 34 -29.24 -24.14 -0.43
CA PRO A 34 -30.68 -24.18 -0.14
C PRO A 34 -31.57 -24.20 -1.40
N LYS A 35 -31.08 -23.63 -2.51
CA LYS A 35 -31.80 -23.59 -3.80
C LYS A 35 -31.55 -24.80 -4.71
N THR A 36 -30.29 -25.21 -4.88
CA THR A 36 -29.88 -26.25 -5.85
C THR A 36 -29.68 -27.62 -5.23
N GLY A 37 -29.46 -27.69 -3.91
CA GLY A 37 -29.13 -28.93 -3.19
C GLY A 37 -27.68 -29.38 -3.32
N ASN A 38 -26.86 -28.71 -4.14
CA ASN A 38 -25.47 -29.10 -4.33
C ASN A 38 -24.64 -28.93 -3.05
N PRO A 39 -23.54 -29.68 -2.87
CA PRO A 39 -22.63 -29.49 -1.76
C PRO A 39 -22.03 -28.08 -1.76
N VAL A 40 -21.82 -27.51 -0.57
CA VAL A 40 -21.17 -26.20 -0.42
C VAL A 40 -19.98 -26.27 0.52
N ARG A 41 -19.05 -25.31 0.37
CA ARG A 41 -18.00 -25.06 1.35
C ARG A 41 -17.97 -23.60 1.76
N LYS A 42 -17.63 -23.35 3.03
CA LYS A 42 -17.46 -21.98 3.55
C LYS A 42 -16.21 -21.35 2.96
N VAL A 43 -16.32 -20.11 2.48
CA VAL A 43 -15.20 -19.34 1.92
C VAL A 43 -14.75 -18.29 2.92
N PHE A 44 -13.45 -18.23 3.14
CA PHE A 44 -12.82 -17.15 3.89
C PHE A 44 -12.17 -16.19 2.91
N HIS A 45 -12.65 -14.95 2.88
CA HIS A 45 -12.01 -13.91 2.09
C HIS A 45 -10.64 -13.56 2.66
N ALA A 46 -9.69 -13.26 1.78
CA ALA A 46 -8.43 -12.68 2.22
C ALA A 46 -8.71 -11.35 2.94
N PRO A 47 -8.09 -11.10 4.10
CA PRO A 47 -8.23 -9.82 4.77
C PRO A 47 -7.67 -8.71 3.86
N ASN A 48 -8.32 -7.55 3.87
CA ASN A 48 -7.77 -6.38 3.18
C ASN A 48 -6.56 -5.87 3.97
N VAL A 49 -5.36 -6.15 3.47
CA VAL A 49 -4.10 -5.70 4.10
C VAL A 49 -3.66 -4.39 3.46
N SER A 50 -3.76 -3.29 4.21
CA SER A 50 -3.30 -1.96 3.79
C SER A 50 -1.78 -1.84 3.89
N SER A 51 -1.06 -2.45 2.94
CA SER A 51 0.42 -2.50 2.95
C SER A 51 1.09 -1.49 2.01
N LYS A 52 0.45 -1.13 0.89
CA LYS A 52 1.10 -0.40 -0.22
C LYS A 52 0.93 1.11 -0.18
N TYR A 53 -0.25 1.59 0.25
CA TYR A 53 -0.65 3.01 0.21
C TYR A 53 -1.04 3.53 1.60
N THR A 54 -0.25 3.17 2.60
CA THR A 54 -0.42 3.68 3.97
C THR A 54 0.67 4.66 4.32
N GLU A 55 0.39 5.54 5.28
CA GLU A 55 1.36 6.50 5.80
C GLU A 55 2.65 5.81 6.26
N GLY A 56 2.53 4.69 6.98
CA GLY A 56 3.70 3.90 7.41
C GLY A 56 4.53 3.36 6.25
N SER A 57 3.88 2.87 5.18
CA SER A 57 4.56 2.40 3.97
C SER A 57 5.29 3.54 3.26
N THR A 58 4.65 4.71 3.15
CA THR A 58 5.24 5.91 2.57
C THR A 58 6.42 6.42 3.40
N LYS A 59 6.27 6.49 4.72
CA LYS A 59 7.34 6.91 5.64
C LYS A 59 8.55 5.99 5.55
N LYS A 60 8.35 4.67 5.43
CA LYS A 60 9.43 3.70 5.24
C LYS A 60 10.14 3.89 3.91
N LYS A 61 9.43 4.19 2.82
CA LYS A 61 10.04 4.46 1.50
C LYS A 61 10.87 5.74 1.49
N LEU A 62 10.45 6.75 2.26
CA LEU A 62 11.11 8.05 2.37
C LEU A 62 12.09 8.14 3.54
N SER A 63 12.44 7.03 4.19
CA SER A 63 13.48 7.04 5.23
C SER A 63 14.84 7.35 4.62
N ASP A 64 15.70 7.99 5.40
CA ASP A 64 17.02 8.41 4.94
C ASP A 64 17.86 7.22 4.44
N GLU A 65 17.78 6.07 5.15
CA GLU A 65 18.41 4.82 4.73
C GLU A 65 17.91 4.36 3.34
N ASN A 66 16.61 4.39 3.09
CA ASN A 66 16.04 3.90 1.83
C ASN A 66 16.34 4.87 0.67
N VAL A 67 16.26 6.18 0.94
CA VAL A 67 16.66 7.23 0.00
C VAL A 67 18.12 7.04 -0.42
N GLU A 68 19.02 6.84 0.54
CA GLU A 68 20.44 6.59 0.29
C GLU A 68 20.69 5.31 -0.49
N LYS A 69 20.03 4.21 -0.08
CA LYS A 69 20.15 2.90 -0.72
C LYS A 69 19.82 2.95 -2.20
N HIS A 70 18.85 3.79 -2.58
CA HIS A 70 18.43 3.96 -3.97
C HIS A 70 19.18 5.08 -4.71
N GLY A 71 20.21 5.66 -4.10
CA GLY A 71 21.07 6.66 -4.74
C GLY A 71 20.45 8.06 -4.83
N PHE A 72 19.34 8.31 -4.11
CA PHE A 72 18.74 9.63 -4.05
C PHE A 72 19.41 10.50 -3.00
N THR A 73 19.27 11.82 -3.16
CA THR A 73 19.67 12.81 -2.16
C THR A 73 18.43 13.57 -1.68
N ARG A 74 18.26 13.66 -0.36
CA ARG A 74 17.17 14.40 0.27
C ARG A 74 17.70 15.70 0.84
N TYR A 75 16.91 16.76 0.65
CA TYR A 75 17.13 18.05 1.27
C TYR A 75 15.91 18.48 2.05
N GLU A 76 16.13 19.11 3.20
CA GLU A 76 15.07 19.71 4.00
C GLU A 76 15.25 21.23 4.05
N LYS A 77 14.12 21.94 3.92
CA LYS A 77 14.10 23.40 3.94
C LYS A 77 14.23 23.91 5.36
N ASP A 78 15.26 24.69 5.62
CA ASP A 78 15.37 25.53 6.80
C ASP A 78 14.28 26.61 6.75
N LYS A 79 13.43 26.64 7.79
CA LYS A 79 12.31 27.57 7.87
C LYS A 79 12.73 29.01 8.12
N VAL A 80 13.91 29.24 8.70
CA VAL A 80 14.44 30.58 9.03
C VAL A 80 15.18 31.15 7.82
N THR A 81 16.17 30.42 7.32
CA THR A 81 17.03 30.92 6.24
C THR A 81 16.43 30.69 4.84
N GLY A 82 15.46 29.77 4.71
CA GLY A 82 14.88 29.37 3.43
C GLY A 82 15.79 28.48 2.57
N ARG A 83 17.00 28.17 3.04
CA ARG A 83 17.97 27.29 2.38
C ARG A 83 17.56 25.83 2.57
N TYR A 84 18.07 24.97 1.70
CA TYR A 84 17.84 23.54 1.74
C TYR A 84 19.12 22.84 2.19
N ASN A 85 19.06 22.15 3.33
CA ASN A 85 20.20 21.40 3.87
C ASN A 85 20.06 19.93 3.51
N LYS A 86 21.14 19.30 3.06
CA LYS A 86 21.19 17.88 2.75
C LYS A 86 21.02 17.07 4.03
N THR A 87 20.04 16.16 4.06
CA THR A 87 19.75 15.34 5.24
C THR A 87 19.99 13.85 5.00
N ALA A 88 19.96 13.39 3.74
CA ALA A 88 20.31 12.03 3.35
C ALA A 88 20.91 12.03 1.94
N GLY A 89 21.76 11.05 1.63
CA GLY A 89 22.30 10.84 0.28
C GLY A 89 23.82 10.89 0.20
N LYS A 90 24.41 10.06 -0.67
CA LYS A 90 25.86 9.88 -0.81
C LYS A 90 26.44 10.40 -2.13
N ASP A 91 25.63 11.03 -2.98
CA ASP A 91 26.16 11.61 -4.22
C ASP A 91 27.11 12.76 -3.89
N LYS A 92 28.33 12.68 -4.41
CA LYS A 92 29.40 13.67 -4.22
C LYS A 92 29.17 14.94 -5.03
N ARG A 93 28.36 14.87 -6.10
CA ARG A 93 27.97 16.03 -6.91
C ARG A 93 26.90 16.89 -6.23
N ALA A 94 26.24 16.34 -5.21
CA ALA A 94 25.17 17.00 -4.48
C ALA A 94 25.75 17.81 -3.30
N PRO A 95 25.65 19.16 -3.33
CA PRO A 95 26.21 20.02 -2.30
C PRO A 95 25.47 19.85 -0.97
N ASP A 96 26.11 20.22 0.15
CA ASP A 96 25.46 20.08 1.48
C ASP A 96 24.36 21.11 1.71
N VAL A 97 24.45 22.28 1.05
CA VAL A 97 23.46 23.35 1.14
C VAL A 97 23.10 23.86 -0.25
N VAL A 98 21.80 23.98 -0.49
CA VAL A 98 21.23 24.52 -1.72
C VAL A 98 20.44 25.79 -1.40
N ASP A 99 20.77 26.88 -2.07
CA ASP A 99 20.01 28.13 -1.99
C ASP A 99 19.02 28.22 -3.17
N ALA A 100 17.72 28.16 -2.86
CA ALA A 100 16.67 28.19 -3.88
C ALA A 100 16.61 29.51 -4.66
N ASN A 101 16.95 30.64 -4.03
CA ASN A 101 16.96 31.93 -4.70
C ASN A 101 18.11 32.00 -5.71
N GLN A 102 19.26 31.41 -5.36
CA GLN A 102 20.40 31.31 -6.26
C GLN A 102 20.10 30.38 -7.44
N LEU A 103 19.53 29.20 -7.20
CA LEU A 103 19.15 28.26 -8.26
C LEU A 103 18.16 28.91 -9.25
N ARG A 104 17.14 29.60 -8.74
CA ARG A 104 16.14 30.28 -9.58
C ARG A 104 16.78 31.37 -10.44
N LYS A 105 17.75 32.13 -9.90
CA LYS A 105 18.52 33.10 -10.68
C LYS A 105 19.41 32.45 -11.75
N MET A 106 19.98 31.28 -11.48
CA MET A 106 20.80 30.56 -12.47
C MET A 106 19.95 29.99 -13.61
N GLN A 107 18.76 29.46 -13.31
CA GLN A 107 17.79 29.03 -14.32
C GLN A 107 17.32 30.18 -15.22
N GLN A 108 17.00 31.35 -14.62
CA GLN A 108 16.63 32.55 -15.38
C GLN A 108 17.75 33.06 -16.29
N LYS A 109 19.01 32.76 -15.95
CA LYS A 109 20.19 33.11 -16.76
C LYS A 109 20.58 32.02 -17.77
N GLY A 110 19.85 30.89 -17.83
CA GLY A 110 20.12 29.78 -18.76
C GLY A 110 21.41 29.00 -18.48
N ILE A 111 21.93 29.06 -17.25
CA ILE A 111 23.19 28.41 -16.84
C ILE A 111 22.95 26.96 -16.37
N LEU A 112 21.69 26.59 -16.15
CA LEU A 112 21.20 25.30 -15.65
C LEU A 112 20.03 24.82 -16.51
#